data_AF-A0A5K0YJR9-F1
#
_entry.id   AF-A0A5K0YJR9-F1
#
_cell.length_a   1.000
_cell.length_b   1.000
_cell.length_c   1.000
_cell.angle_alpha   90.00
_cell.angle_beta   90.00
_cell.angle_gamma   90.00
#
_symmetry.space_group_name_H-M   'P 1'
#
loop_
_entity.id
_entity.type
_entity.pdbx_description
1 polymer ?
#
loop_
_entity_poly.entity_id
_entity_poly.type
_entity_poly.pdbx_seq_one_letter_code
_entity_poly.pdbx_strand_id
1 'polypeptide(L)'
;APYTTKEHEELHHNTIKALCNADVSEGVFVPGKDVSLPETTVRNPRRPLKDLGGKPVSQRPILAFFAGNMHGRVRPVLLKYWGDKIEDMRIYGPLPNQISRKMSYIQHMKSSKYCICPRGYEVNSPRIVEAIYYECVPVIIADNFVPPFNDTLNWNLFSVTVAEKEIPNLRDILLAIPFK
;
A
#
# COMPACT_ATOMS: atom_id res chain seq x y z
N ALA A 1 -15.75 -12.70 -12.51
CA ALA A 1 -15.62 -13.72 -11.45
C ALA A 1 -16.22 -13.25 -10.11
N PRO A 2 -15.80 -12.14 -9.46
CA PRO A 2 -16.44 -11.71 -8.22
C PRO A 2 -17.80 -10.99 -8.44
N TYR A 3 -17.92 -10.23 -9.53
CA TYR A 3 -19.16 -9.53 -9.90
C TYR A 3 -20.35 -10.46 -10.19
N THR A 4 -20.10 -11.71 -10.57
CA THR A 4 -21.16 -12.71 -10.81
C THR A 4 -22.03 -12.92 -9.56
N THR A 5 -21.47 -12.74 -8.36
CA THR A 5 -22.26 -12.83 -7.12
C THR A 5 -23.23 -11.66 -6.94
N LYS A 6 -23.09 -10.55 -7.67
CA LYS A 6 -24.11 -9.49 -7.70
C LYS A 6 -25.27 -9.79 -8.63
N GLU A 7 -25.03 -10.63 -9.65
CA GLU A 7 -26.04 -10.99 -10.64
C GLU A 7 -26.96 -12.12 -10.14
N HIS A 8 -26.58 -12.78 -9.05
CA HIS A 8 -27.28 -13.91 -8.44
C HIS A 8 -27.55 -13.66 -6.95
N GLU A 9 -28.80 -13.38 -6.60
CA GLU A 9 -29.20 -13.05 -5.23
C GLU A 9 -28.89 -14.19 -4.25
N GLU A 10 -29.05 -15.45 -4.66
CA GLU A 10 -28.73 -16.59 -3.81
C GLU A 10 -27.23 -16.67 -3.49
N LEU A 11 -26.37 -16.38 -4.47
CA LEU A 11 -24.92 -16.40 -4.29
C LEU A 11 -24.47 -15.19 -3.46
N HIS A 12 -25.08 -14.03 -3.67
CA HIS A 12 -24.81 -12.83 -2.89
C HIS A 12 -24.99 -13.08 -1.38
N HIS A 13 -26.06 -13.78 -0.99
CA HIS A 13 -26.41 -14.00 0.42
C HIS A 13 -25.76 -15.22 1.04
N ASN A 14 -25.61 -16.33 0.30
CA ASN A 14 -25.23 -17.62 0.89
C ASN A 14 -23.74 -17.99 0.72
N THR A 15 -22.94 -17.16 0.05
CA THR A 15 -21.50 -17.42 -0.14
C THR A 15 -20.62 -16.46 0.65
N ILE A 16 -19.48 -16.96 1.14
CA ILE A 16 -18.38 -16.15 1.66
C ILE A 16 -17.36 -15.98 0.54
N LYS A 17 -17.00 -14.74 0.22
CA LYS A 17 -16.02 -14.44 -0.84
C LYS A 17 -14.66 -14.19 -0.23
N ALA A 18 -13.62 -14.80 -0.80
CA ALA A 18 -12.24 -14.50 -0.48
C ALA A 18 -11.66 -13.65 -1.63
N LEU A 19 -11.44 -12.36 -1.39
CA LEU A 19 -11.11 -11.38 -2.44
C LEU A 19 -9.81 -10.65 -2.10
N CYS A 20 -8.94 -10.46 -3.09
CA CYS A 20 -7.81 -9.55 -2.95
C CYS A 20 -8.24 -8.07 -3.08
N ASN A 21 -9.19 -7.76 -3.97
CA ASN A 21 -9.71 -6.41 -4.16
C ASN A 21 -10.95 -6.18 -3.28
N ALA A 22 -10.73 -5.94 -1.98
CA ALA A 22 -11.79 -5.70 -0.99
C ALA A 22 -12.23 -4.22 -0.98
N ASP A 23 -12.94 -3.80 -2.03
CA ASP A 23 -13.56 -2.46 -2.15
C ASP A 23 -15.05 -2.53 -1.75
N VAL A 24 -15.44 -1.76 -0.73
CA VAL A 24 -16.84 -1.72 -0.29
C VAL A 24 -17.72 -0.81 -1.16
N SER A 25 -17.13 0.10 -1.95
CA SER A 25 -17.89 1.13 -2.67
C SER A 25 -18.80 0.56 -3.75
N GLU A 26 -18.43 -0.59 -4.31
CA GLU A 26 -19.23 -1.25 -5.32
C GLU A 26 -20.23 -2.25 -4.71
N GLY A 27 -20.13 -2.60 -3.43
CA GLY A 27 -20.96 -3.66 -2.83
C GLY A 27 -20.61 -5.08 -3.34
N VAL A 28 -19.41 -5.26 -3.93
CA VAL A 28 -18.89 -6.60 -4.21
C VAL A 28 -18.35 -7.24 -2.93
N PHE A 29 -17.68 -6.46 -2.08
CA PHE A 29 -17.17 -6.92 -0.80
C PHE A 29 -18.08 -6.48 0.34
N VAL A 30 -18.46 -7.43 1.21
CA VAL A 30 -19.31 -7.20 2.39
C VAL A 30 -18.46 -7.41 3.66
N PRO A 31 -18.08 -6.35 4.38
CA PRO A 31 -17.31 -6.45 5.62
C PRO A 31 -18.01 -7.32 6.67
N GLY A 32 -17.23 -8.10 7.43
CA GLY A 32 -17.75 -9.02 8.46
C GLY A 32 -18.38 -10.30 7.91
N LYS A 33 -18.56 -10.41 6.59
CA LYS A 33 -19.01 -11.63 5.91
C LYS A 33 -17.91 -12.19 4.99
N ASP A 34 -17.34 -11.34 4.15
CA ASP A 34 -16.30 -11.71 3.19
C ASP A 34 -14.89 -11.54 3.78
N VAL A 35 -13.92 -12.26 3.22
CA VAL A 35 -12.53 -12.27 3.68
C VAL A 35 -11.64 -11.51 2.70
N SER A 36 -10.96 -10.47 3.19
CA SER A 36 -9.93 -9.75 2.44
C SER A 36 -8.60 -10.49 2.51
N LEU A 37 -8.03 -10.83 1.34
CA LEU A 37 -6.77 -11.54 1.20
C LEU A 37 -5.66 -10.62 0.69
N PRO A 38 -4.40 -10.83 1.12
CA PRO A 38 -3.29 -10.01 0.67
C PRO A 38 -2.90 -10.33 -0.76
N GLU A 39 -2.64 -9.30 -1.56
CA GLU A 39 -1.90 -9.46 -2.80
C GLU A 39 -0.40 -9.53 -2.46
N THR A 40 0.30 -10.57 -2.90
CA THR A 40 1.72 -10.76 -2.59
C THR A 40 2.53 -10.94 -3.85
N THR A 41 3.61 -10.16 -4.01
CA THR A 41 4.59 -10.37 -5.05
C THR A 41 5.84 -11.05 -4.48
N VAL A 42 6.00 -12.35 -4.72
CA VAL A 42 7.21 -13.08 -4.35
C VAL A 42 8.29 -12.84 -5.41
N ARG A 43 9.26 -11.96 -5.10
CA ARG A 43 10.31 -11.55 -6.05
C ARG A 43 11.24 -12.69 -6.48
N ASN A 44 11.50 -13.66 -5.59
CA ASN A 44 12.28 -14.85 -5.91
C ASN A 44 11.62 -16.09 -5.31
N PRO A 45 10.86 -16.87 -6.09
CA PRO A 45 10.16 -18.05 -5.61
C PRO A 45 11.08 -19.12 -4.99
N ARG A 46 12.34 -19.22 -5.43
CA ARG A 46 13.32 -20.18 -4.87
C ARG A 46 13.91 -19.72 -3.53
N ARG A 47 13.80 -18.42 -3.22
CA ARG A 47 14.31 -17.81 -1.98
C ARG A 47 13.31 -16.76 -1.49
N PRO A 48 12.12 -17.18 -1.02
CA PRO A 48 11.03 -16.27 -0.70
C PRO A 48 11.39 -15.29 0.44
N LEU A 49 12.29 -15.71 1.34
CA LEU A 49 12.79 -14.90 2.46
C LEU A 49 14.00 -14.02 2.11
N LYS A 50 14.36 -13.93 0.82
CA LYS A 50 15.46 -13.05 0.39
C LYS A 50 15.11 -11.61 0.72
N ASP A 51 16.09 -10.87 1.23
CA ASP A 51 15.97 -9.45 1.57
C ASP A 51 14.90 -9.15 2.65
N LEU A 52 14.47 -10.12 3.46
CA LEU A 52 13.61 -9.87 4.63
C LEU A 52 14.21 -8.83 5.58
N GLY A 53 13.36 -8.06 6.25
CA GLY A 53 13.74 -7.09 7.28
C GLY A 53 14.14 -5.72 6.74
N GLY A 54 14.26 -4.73 7.63
CA GLY A 54 14.61 -3.36 7.30
C GLY A 54 15.73 -2.83 8.19
N LYS A 55 16.03 -1.54 8.03
CA LYS A 55 16.93 -0.84 8.96
C LYS A 55 16.15 -0.40 10.21
N PRO A 56 16.80 -0.21 11.37
CA PRO A 56 16.18 0.50 12.49
C PRO A 56 15.69 1.89 12.08
N VAL A 57 14.64 2.42 12.73
CA VAL A 57 14.03 3.71 12.38
C VAL A 57 15.07 4.86 12.38
N SER A 58 16.04 4.84 13.30
CA SER A 58 17.13 5.83 13.38
C SER A 58 18.05 5.85 12.16
N GLN A 59 18.09 4.77 11.38
CA GLN A 59 18.92 4.62 10.18
C GLN A 59 18.12 4.79 8.87
N ARG A 60 16.89 5.31 8.96
CA ARG A 60 16.00 5.55 7.82
C ARG A 60 15.95 7.05 7.49
N PRO A 61 16.81 7.53 6.57
CA PRO A 61 16.88 8.95 6.23
C PRO A 61 15.70 9.43 5.39
N ILE A 62 14.97 8.53 4.73
CA ILE A 62 13.85 8.90 3.86
C ILE A 62 12.57 8.90 4.70
N LEU A 63 11.80 9.99 4.68
CA LEU A 63 10.51 10.03 5.36
C LEU A 63 9.53 9.08 4.68
N ALA A 64 9.28 9.28 3.38
CA ALA A 64 8.33 8.47 2.62
C ALA A 64 8.87 8.05 1.25
N PHE A 65 8.48 6.86 0.79
CA PHE A 65 8.84 6.36 -0.53
C PHE A 65 7.66 5.76 -1.29
N PHE A 66 7.65 6.02 -2.60
CA PHE A 66 6.81 5.34 -3.58
C PHE A 66 7.53 5.31 -4.94
N ALA A 67 7.39 4.19 -5.64
CA ALA A 67 7.68 4.11 -7.07
C ALA A 67 6.77 3.05 -7.72
N GLY A 68 6.19 3.38 -8.87
CA GLY A 68 5.34 2.48 -9.64
C GLY A 68 4.67 3.15 -10.84
N ASN A 69 3.98 2.36 -11.66
CA ASN A 69 3.25 2.88 -12.81
C ASN A 69 2.08 3.79 -12.38
N MET A 70 1.80 4.81 -13.19
CA MET A 70 0.75 5.82 -12.98
C MET A 70 -0.65 5.32 -13.39
N HIS A 71 -1.05 4.17 -12.87
CA HIS A 71 -2.38 3.61 -13.08
C HIS A 71 -3.35 4.03 -11.98
N GLY A 72 -4.64 4.13 -12.31
CA GLY A 72 -5.68 4.58 -11.39
C GLY A 72 -5.66 6.08 -11.12
N ARG A 73 -6.62 6.54 -10.30
CA ARG A 73 -6.83 7.98 -10.06
C ARG A 73 -5.89 8.60 -9.02
N VAL A 74 -5.36 7.79 -8.09
CA VAL A 74 -4.62 8.29 -6.91
C VAL A 74 -3.14 8.49 -7.19
N ARG A 75 -2.50 7.58 -7.94
CA ARG A 75 -1.06 7.65 -8.22
C ARG A 75 -0.63 8.91 -8.97
N PRO A 76 -1.36 9.37 -10.01
CA PRO A 76 -1.04 10.63 -10.68
C PRO A 76 -1.17 11.85 -9.75
N VAL A 77 -2.15 11.85 -8.84
CA VAL A 77 -2.33 12.93 -7.86
C VAL A 77 -1.17 12.93 -6.86
N LEU A 78 -0.78 11.77 -6.34
CA LEU A 78 0.39 11.62 -5.46
C LEU A 78 1.65 12.16 -6.14
N LEU A 79 1.91 11.78 -7.39
CA LEU A 79 3.07 12.24 -8.15
C LEU A 79 3.01 13.76 -8.42
N LYS A 80 1.83 14.30 -8.76
CA LYS A 80 1.63 15.74 -8.97
C LYS A 80 1.97 16.56 -7.73
N TYR A 81 1.63 16.07 -6.54
CA TYR A 81 1.87 16.79 -5.30
C TYR A 81 3.29 16.62 -4.78
N TRP A 82 3.91 15.44 -4.91
CA TRP A 82 5.16 15.12 -4.20
C TRP A 82 6.31 14.64 -5.09
N GLY A 83 6.09 14.42 -6.38
CA GLY A 83 7.13 13.97 -7.30
C GLY A 83 8.24 15.01 -7.47
N ASP A 84 9.46 14.62 -7.11
CA ASP A 84 10.69 15.43 -7.25
C ASP A 84 10.64 16.83 -6.60
N LYS A 85 9.81 17.03 -5.56
CA LYS A 85 9.65 18.36 -4.92
C LYS A 85 10.48 18.56 -3.66
N ILE A 86 10.70 17.50 -2.88
CA ILE A 86 11.45 17.57 -1.62
C ILE A 86 12.20 16.25 -1.39
N GLU A 87 13.38 16.34 -0.77
CA GLU A 87 14.35 15.24 -0.73
C GLU A 87 13.89 14.04 0.13
N ASP A 88 13.14 14.30 1.21
CA ASP A 88 12.68 13.28 2.15
C ASP A 88 11.40 12.55 1.69
N MET A 89 10.71 13.07 0.67
CA MET A 89 9.55 12.46 0.01
C MET A 89 9.97 11.90 -1.34
N ARG A 90 10.49 10.66 -1.35
CA ARG A 90 10.96 9.99 -2.57
C ARG A 90 9.81 9.34 -3.33
N ILE A 91 9.06 10.17 -4.05
CA ILE A 91 7.87 9.76 -4.81
C ILE A 91 8.19 9.79 -6.30
N TYR A 92 8.09 8.64 -6.95
CA TYR A 92 8.39 8.48 -8.37
C TYR A 92 7.23 7.84 -9.11
N GLY A 93 7.20 8.04 -10.44
CA GLY A 93 6.56 7.10 -11.35
C GLY A 93 7.29 5.75 -11.35
N PRO A 94 7.55 5.14 -12.52
CA PRO A 94 8.56 4.10 -12.59
C PRO A 94 9.90 4.62 -12.03
N LEU A 95 10.56 3.84 -11.16
CA LEU A 95 11.82 4.25 -10.55
C LEU A 95 12.87 4.49 -11.66
N PRO A 96 13.39 5.72 -11.84
CA PRO A 96 14.30 6.02 -12.93
C PRO A 96 15.59 5.18 -12.86
N ASN A 97 16.09 4.74 -14.01
CA ASN A 97 17.29 3.89 -14.09
C ASN A 97 18.52 4.52 -13.43
N GLN A 98 18.68 5.83 -13.51
CA GLN A 98 19.80 6.54 -12.88
C GLN A 98 19.71 6.50 -11.35
N ILE A 99 18.51 6.54 -10.79
CA ILE A 99 18.26 6.44 -9.35
C ILE A 99 18.39 4.99 -8.90
N SER A 100 17.82 4.04 -9.64
CA SER A 100 17.85 2.62 -9.30
C SER A 100 19.26 2.00 -9.30
N ARG A 101 20.18 2.55 -10.09
CA ARG A 101 21.61 2.18 -10.07
C ARG A 101 22.33 2.60 -8.79
N LYS A 102 21.92 3.70 -8.15
CA LYS A 102 22.51 4.18 -6.90
C LYS A 102 21.87 3.51 -5.68
N MET A 103 20.55 3.33 -5.73
CA MET A 103 19.78 2.70 -4.67
C MET A 103 18.61 1.94 -5.29
N SER A 104 18.57 0.62 -5.07
CA SER A 104 17.49 -0.22 -5.60
C SER A 104 16.14 0.10 -4.97
N TYR A 105 15.04 -0.36 -5.57
CA TYR A 105 13.70 -0.24 -5.00
C TYR A 105 13.62 -0.81 -3.56
N ILE A 106 14.22 -1.98 -3.34
CA ILE A 106 14.27 -2.62 -2.02
C ILE A 106 15.07 -1.75 -1.03
N GLN A 107 16.21 -1.21 -1.44
CA GLN A 107 17.02 -0.35 -0.59
C GLN A 107 16.31 0.96 -0.23
N HIS A 108 15.48 1.51 -1.13
CA HIS A 108 14.61 2.64 -0.82
C HIS A 108 13.61 2.25 0.27
N MET A 109 12.83 1.18 0.09
CA MET A 109 11.86 0.73 1.10
C MET A 109 12.51 0.49 2.47
N LYS A 110 13.65 -0.21 2.51
CA LYS A 110 14.40 -0.47 3.75
C LYS A 110 15.00 0.77 4.41
N SER A 111 15.15 1.87 3.67
CA SER A 111 15.70 3.14 4.15
C SER A 111 14.61 4.21 4.37
N SER A 112 13.35 3.86 4.14
CA SER A 112 12.18 4.74 4.31
C SER A 112 11.42 4.41 5.57
N LYS A 113 11.00 5.43 6.30
CA LYS A 113 10.14 5.25 7.48
C LYS A 113 8.75 4.80 7.08
N TYR A 114 8.21 5.45 6.04
CA TYR A 114 6.89 5.20 5.49
C TYR A 114 6.95 4.74 4.03
N CYS A 115 6.15 3.75 3.66
CA CYS A 115 6.04 3.25 2.29
C CYS A 115 4.61 3.49 1.81
N ILE A 116 4.47 4.42 0.87
CA ILE A 116 3.14 4.85 0.40
C ILE A 116 2.56 3.78 -0.50
N CYS A 117 1.34 3.36 -0.18
CA CYS A 117 0.57 2.32 -0.85
C CYS A 117 -0.71 2.95 -1.45
N PRO A 118 -0.59 3.77 -2.51
CA PRO A 118 -1.74 4.37 -3.16
C PRO A 118 -2.48 3.35 -4.02
N ARG A 119 -3.82 3.39 -4.02
CA ARG A 119 -4.64 2.56 -4.91
C ARG A 119 -4.22 2.76 -6.37
N GLY A 120 -4.26 1.66 -7.12
CA GLY A 120 -4.15 1.68 -8.58
C GLY A 120 -5.54 1.76 -9.21
N TYR A 121 -5.78 0.93 -10.22
CA TYR A 121 -7.14 0.65 -10.66
C TYR A 121 -7.95 0.01 -9.53
N GLU A 122 -7.34 -0.96 -8.86
CA GLU A 122 -7.86 -1.63 -7.67
C GLU A 122 -7.38 -0.95 -6.39
N VAL A 123 -8.12 -1.16 -5.30
CA VAL A 123 -7.79 -0.60 -3.98
C VAL A 123 -6.59 -1.30 -3.33
N ASN A 124 -6.37 -2.58 -3.64
CA ASN A 124 -5.25 -3.33 -3.12
C ASN A 124 -3.96 -3.06 -3.90
N SER A 125 -2.82 -3.28 -3.25
CA SER A 125 -1.51 -3.22 -3.87
C SER A 125 -0.57 -4.21 -3.18
N PRO A 126 0.29 -4.94 -3.93
CA PRO A 126 1.23 -5.87 -3.32
C PRO A 126 2.28 -5.14 -2.47
N ARG A 127 2.39 -3.83 -2.65
CA ARG A 127 3.27 -2.95 -1.86
C ARG A 127 2.90 -2.90 -0.38
N ILE A 128 1.65 -3.17 -0.01
CA ILE A 128 1.25 -3.26 1.41
C ILE A 128 2.05 -4.39 2.08
N VAL A 129 2.09 -5.56 1.43
CA VAL A 129 2.86 -6.70 1.92
C VAL A 129 4.36 -6.43 1.82
N GLU A 130 4.85 -5.83 0.71
CA GLU A 130 6.27 -5.47 0.59
C GLU A 130 6.72 -4.49 1.70
N ALA A 131 5.87 -3.52 2.08
CA ALA A 131 6.17 -2.55 3.12
C ALA A 131 6.39 -3.26 4.45
N ILE A 132 5.46 -4.11 4.86
CA ILE A 132 5.59 -4.92 6.08
C ILE A 132 6.84 -5.81 6.02
N TYR A 133 7.07 -6.47 4.88
CA TYR A 133 8.19 -7.39 4.68
C TYR A 133 9.58 -6.71 4.79
N TYR A 134 9.69 -5.44 4.39
CA TYR A 134 10.89 -4.62 4.55
C TYR A 134 10.85 -3.71 5.79
N GLU A 135 9.95 -4.01 6.73
CA GLU A 135 9.71 -3.29 7.99
C GLU A 135 9.46 -1.79 7.80
N CYS A 136 8.93 -1.38 6.66
CA CYS A 136 8.53 -0.03 6.34
C CYS A 136 7.04 0.16 6.67
N VAL A 137 6.70 1.22 7.41
CA VAL A 137 5.31 1.43 7.83
C VAL A 137 4.44 1.68 6.58
N PRO A 138 3.47 0.81 6.25
CA PRO A 138 2.60 1.02 5.11
C PRO A 138 1.71 2.24 5.35
N VAL A 139 1.67 3.15 4.38
CA VAL A 139 0.73 4.28 4.35
C VAL A 139 -0.30 4.01 3.26
N ILE A 140 -1.49 3.61 3.65
CA ILE A 140 -2.57 3.21 2.76
C ILE A 140 -3.32 4.46 2.29
N ILE A 141 -3.35 4.70 0.98
CA ILE A 141 -4.13 5.78 0.35
C ILE A 141 -5.09 5.14 -0.66
N ALA A 142 -6.20 4.63 -0.13
CA ALA A 142 -7.21 3.91 -0.87
C ALA A 142 -8.55 4.03 -0.13
N ASP A 143 -9.40 4.97 -0.54
CA ASP A 143 -10.71 5.12 0.09
C ASP A 143 -11.54 3.84 -0.17
N ASN A 144 -12.34 3.43 0.83
CA ASN A 144 -13.20 2.24 0.80
C ASN A 144 -12.48 0.88 0.78
N PHE A 145 -11.16 0.87 0.97
CA PHE A 145 -10.41 -0.36 1.07
C PHE A 145 -10.55 -1.02 2.45
N VAL A 146 -10.81 -2.33 2.47
CA VAL A 146 -10.71 -3.15 3.67
C VAL A 146 -9.40 -3.95 3.62
N PRO A 147 -8.40 -3.63 4.47
CA PRO A 147 -7.12 -4.31 4.46
C PRO A 147 -7.21 -5.82 4.70
N PRO A 148 -6.21 -6.61 4.27
CA PRO A 148 -6.20 -8.05 4.48
C PRO A 148 -6.31 -8.42 5.96
N PHE A 149 -7.11 -9.44 6.28
CA PHE A 149 -7.33 -9.92 7.65
C PHE A 149 -7.75 -8.81 8.63
N ASN A 150 -8.49 -7.79 8.18
CA ASN A 150 -8.90 -6.66 9.01
C ASN A 150 -9.67 -7.06 10.29
N ASP A 151 -10.36 -8.20 10.27
CA ASP A 151 -11.11 -8.71 11.42
C ASP A 151 -10.20 -9.34 12.50
N THR A 152 -8.92 -9.56 12.19
CA THR A 152 -7.92 -10.17 13.09
C THR A 152 -6.77 -9.20 13.40
N LEU A 153 -6.32 -8.44 12.41
CA LEU A 153 -5.20 -7.50 12.55
C LEU A 153 -5.71 -6.09 12.82
N ASN A 154 -5.26 -5.49 13.93
CA ASN A 154 -5.49 -4.07 14.17
C ASN A 154 -4.49 -3.23 13.35
N TRP A 155 -4.89 -2.87 12.13
CA TRP A 155 -4.07 -2.09 11.20
C TRP A 155 -3.63 -0.73 11.75
N ASN A 156 -4.37 -0.13 12.68
CA ASN A 156 -4.00 1.15 13.30
C ASN A 156 -2.74 1.07 14.16
N LEU A 157 -2.28 -0.13 14.52
CA LEU A 157 -1.06 -0.30 15.33
C LEU A 157 0.23 -0.28 14.50
N PHE A 158 0.15 -0.57 13.21
CA PHE A 158 1.35 -0.77 12.38
C PHE A 158 1.26 -0.16 10.98
N SER A 159 0.18 0.56 10.67
CA SER A 159 -0.02 1.25 9.40
C SER A 159 -0.61 2.65 9.62
N VAL A 160 -0.56 3.47 8.58
CA VAL A 160 -1.22 4.78 8.55
C VAL A 160 -2.22 4.77 7.41
N THR A 161 -3.49 5.05 7.69
CA THR A 161 -4.51 5.25 6.65
C THR A 161 -4.70 6.73 6.41
N VAL A 162 -4.55 7.16 5.16
CA VAL A 162 -4.71 8.56 4.75
C VAL A 162 -5.76 8.63 3.65
N ALA A 163 -6.77 9.49 3.84
CA ALA A 163 -7.81 9.69 2.84
C ALA A 163 -7.22 10.25 1.54
N GLU A 164 -7.78 9.86 0.39
CA GLU A 164 -7.26 10.30 -0.92
C GLU A 164 -7.20 11.82 -1.06
N LYS A 165 -8.16 12.54 -0.45
CA LYS A 165 -8.21 14.02 -0.44
C LYS A 165 -7.07 14.68 0.35
N GLU A 166 -6.45 13.96 1.28
CA GLU A 166 -5.40 14.47 2.17
C GLU A 166 -3.99 14.31 1.58
N ILE A 167 -3.86 13.83 0.35
CA ILE A 167 -2.57 13.78 -0.36
C ILE A 167 -1.80 15.11 -0.28
N PRO A 168 -2.40 16.30 -0.45
CA PRO A 168 -1.67 17.56 -0.33
C PRO A 168 -1.02 17.79 1.05
N ASN A 169 -1.58 17.19 2.10
CA ASN A 169 -1.11 17.32 3.49
C ASN A 169 -0.29 16.10 3.96
N LEU A 170 -0.01 15.15 3.05
CA LEU A 170 0.59 13.86 3.39
C LEU A 170 1.85 13.97 4.23
N ARG A 171 2.78 14.86 3.87
CA ARG A 171 4.04 15.02 4.60
C ARG A 171 3.81 15.48 6.05
N ASP A 172 2.90 16.42 6.26
CA ASP A 172 2.60 16.96 7.58
C ASP A 172 1.94 15.91 8.47
N ILE A 173 1.03 15.11 7.91
CA ILE A 173 0.42 13.96 8.58
C ILE A 173 1.51 12.98 9.06
N LEU A 174 2.46 12.64 8.19
CA LEU A 174 3.52 11.68 8.52
C LEU A 174 4.53 12.22 9.54
N LEU A 175 4.78 13.53 9.54
CA LEU A 175 5.65 14.19 10.53
C LEU A 175 4.99 14.38 11.89
N ALA A 176 3.67 14.48 11.93
CA ALA A 176 2.92 14.59 13.19
C ALA A 176 2.93 13.30 14.02
N ILE A 177 3.29 12.16 13.43
CA ILE A 177 3.39 10.88 14.12
C ILE A 177 4.70 10.85 14.93
N PRO A 178 4.64 10.74 16.26
CA PRO A 178 5.84 10.74 17.09
C PRO A 178 6.65 9.46 16.89
N PHE A 179 7.96 9.60 16.69
CA PHE A 179 8.88 8.48 16.82
C PHE A 179 9.12 8.22 18.31
N LYS A 180 8.57 7.12 18.81
CA LYS A 180 8.91 6.58 20.13
C LYS A 180 10.11 5.65 20.01
#